data_AF-A0A1G9YG06-F1
#
_entry.id   AF-A0A1G9YG06-F1
#
_cell.length_a   1.000
_cell.length_b   1.000
_cell.length_c   1.000
_cell.angle_alpha   90.00
_cell.angle_beta   90.00
_cell.angle_gamma   90.00
#
_symmetry.space_group_name_H-M   'P 1'
#
loop_
_entity.id
_entity.type
_entity.pdbx_description
1 polymer ?
#
loop_
_entity_poly.entity_id
_entity_poly.type
_entity_poly.pdbx_seq_one_letter_code
_entity_poly.pdbx_strand_id
1 'polypeptide(L)'
;MKRKVNFISQVLAAGFLTLMIVIDFFPNIGIDMSIGVVGIVTFTALAGITHRKGEPVFKSSKQEFIFTFLSGIYFFSLLLILSLLGGVSQKGIVFTNPVLWVLFLFALIVSYTKYKKQLKQTGNRGRETFQ
;
A
#
# COMPACT_ATOMS: atom_id res chain seq x y z
N MET A 1 -3.86 -16.17 -17.49
CA MET A 1 -2.50 -15.60 -17.61
C MET A 1 -2.41 -14.17 -17.06
N LYS A 2 -3.19 -13.20 -17.57
CA LYS A 2 -3.17 -11.78 -17.13
C LYS A 2 -3.28 -11.55 -15.62
N ARG A 3 -4.09 -12.35 -14.91
CA ARG A 3 -4.24 -12.27 -13.44
C ARG A 3 -2.97 -12.63 -12.65
N LYS A 4 -2.22 -13.64 -13.10
CA LYS A 4 -0.93 -14.03 -12.48
C LYS A 4 0.11 -12.94 -12.72
N VAL A 5 0.14 -12.38 -13.95
CA VAL A 5 1.06 -11.29 -14.30
C VAL A 5 0.76 -10.03 -13.49
N ASN A 6 -0.51 -9.64 -13.33
CA ASN A 6 -0.89 -8.50 -12.49
C ASN A 6 -0.43 -8.71 -11.04
N PHE A 7 -0.68 -9.89 -10.47
CA PHE A 7 -0.24 -10.19 -9.11
C PHE A 7 1.29 -10.11 -8.95
N ILE A 8 2.04 -10.73 -9.87
CA ILE A 8 3.51 -10.66 -9.87
C ILE A 8 3.99 -9.22 -10.01
N SER A 9 3.36 -8.43 -10.88
CA SER A 9 3.70 -7.02 -11.09
C SER A 9 3.46 -6.20 -9.82
N GLN A 10 2.35 -6.42 -9.11
CA GLN A 10 2.07 -5.76 -7.83
C GLN A 10 3.09 -6.13 -6.75
N VAL A 11 3.45 -7.41 -6.65
CA VAL A 11 4.48 -7.89 -5.70
C VAL A 11 5.84 -7.28 -6.02
N LEU A 12 6.24 -7.23 -7.30
CA LEU A 12 7.49 -6.62 -7.72
C LEU A 12 7.49 -5.11 -7.47
N ALA A 13 6.40 -4.40 -7.77
CA ALA A 13 6.27 -2.98 -7.47
C ALA A 13 6.43 -2.69 -5.97
N ALA A 14 5.82 -3.51 -5.10
CA ALA A 14 6.01 -3.42 -3.66
C ALA A 14 7.46 -3.70 -3.25
N GLY A 15 8.10 -4.70 -3.87
CA GLY A 15 9.52 -5.00 -3.64
C GLY A 15 10.45 -3.84 -4.03
N PHE A 16 10.22 -3.21 -5.17
CA PHE A 16 10.99 -2.03 -5.60
C PHE A 16 10.72 -0.81 -4.71
N LEU A 17 9.49 -0.64 -4.22
CA LEU A 17 9.19 0.40 -3.23
C LEU A 17 9.96 0.16 -1.93
N THR A 18 10.01 -1.07 -1.43
CA THR A 18 10.83 -1.44 -0.27
C THR A 18 12.31 -1.18 -0.53
N LEU A 19 12.82 -1.55 -1.70
CA LEU A 19 14.20 -1.28 -2.09
C LEU A 19 14.51 0.23 -2.11
N MET A 20 13.60 1.04 -2.64
CA MET A 20 13.75 2.51 -2.63
C MET A 20 13.86 3.07 -1.21
N ILE A 21 13.06 2.55 -0.27
CA ILE A 21 13.15 2.95 1.14
C ILE A 21 14.49 2.50 1.74
N VAL A 22 14.96 1.30 1.42
CA VAL A 22 16.27 0.81 1.88
C VAL A 22 17.42 1.67 1.35
N ILE A 23 17.41 2.01 0.05
CA ILE A 23 18.43 2.91 -0.56
C ILE A 23 18.41 4.29 0.11
N ASP A 24 17.22 4.80 0.44
CA ASP A 24 17.07 6.09 1.11
C ASP A 24 17.66 6.10 2.53
N PHE A 25 17.57 4.98 3.26
CA PHE A 25 18.15 4.82 4.61
C PHE A 25 19.64 4.44 4.58
N PHE A 26 20.09 3.77 3.52
CA PHE A 26 21.45 3.26 3.37
C PHE A 26 22.01 3.61 1.98
N PRO A 27 22.37 4.88 1.72
CA PRO A 27 22.83 5.33 0.39
C PRO A 27 24.16 4.68 -0.03
N ASN A 28 24.95 4.16 0.92
CA ASN A 28 26.27 3.56 0.67
C ASN A 28 26.23 2.08 0.27
N ILE A 29 25.06 1.50 -0.01
CA ILE A 29 24.94 0.08 -0.43
C ILE A 29 25.31 -0.16 -1.90
N GLY A 30 25.70 0.89 -2.64
CA GLY A 30 26.15 0.78 -4.03
C GLY A 30 25.03 0.52 -5.04
N ILE A 31 23.76 0.74 -4.66
CA ILE A 31 22.60 0.60 -5.54
C ILE A 31 22.05 1.99 -5.85
N ASP A 32 21.94 2.32 -7.14
CA ASP A 32 21.40 3.59 -7.59
C ASP A 32 19.87 3.66 -7.39
N MET A 33 19.39 4.80 -6.86
CA MET A 33 17.96 5.06 -6.64
C MET A 33 17.13 4.94 -7.92
N SER A 34 17.73 5.21 -9.08
CA SER A 34 17.11 5.09 -10.41
C SER A 34 16.64 3.67 -10.68
N ILE A 35 17.32 2.64 -10.18
CA ILE A 35 16.90 1.23 -10.32
C ILE A 35 15.56 1.01 -9.60
N GLY A 36 15.44 1.56 -8.40
CA GLY A 36 14.20 1.57 -7.63
C GLY A 36 13.06 2.27 -8.36
N VAL A 37 13.33 3.48 -8.88
CA VAL A 37 12.36 4.31 -9.61
C VAL A 37 11.90 3.63 -10.91
N VAL A 38 12.83 3.12 -11.71
CA VAL A 38 12.50 2.43 -12.97
C VAL A 38 11.70 1.17 -12.67
N GLY A 39 12.09 0.39 -11.66
CA GLY A 39 11.37 -0.80 -11.24
C GLY A 39 9.93 -0.49 -10.83
N ILE A 40 9.73 0.44 -9.90
CA ILE A 40 8.38 0.78 -9.44
C ILE A 40 7.49 1.30 -10.58
N VAL A 41 8.00 2.22 -11.41
CA VAL A 41 7.23 2.77 -12.54
C VAL A 41 6.87 1.67 -13.53
N THR A 42 7.81 0.81 -13.89
CA THR A 42 7.60 -0.28 -14.86
C THR A 42 6.56 -1.27 -14.35
N PHE A 43 6.69 -1.74 -13.11
CA PHE A 43 5.80 -2.77 -12.57
C PHE A 43 4.43 -2.22 -12.17
N THR A 44 4.33 -0.95 -11.76
CA THR A 44 3.04 -0.29 -11.57
C THR A 44 2.31 -0.09 -12.90
N ALA A 45 3.02 0.33 -13.96
CA ALA A 45 2.43 0.44 -15.29
C ALA A 45 1.97 -0.93 -15.81
N LEU A 46 2.78 -1.98 -15.63
CA LEU A 46 2.45 -3.34 -16.02
C LEU A 46 1.23 -3.88 -15.26
N ALA A 47 1.15 -3.61 -13.95
CA ALA A 47 -0.03 -3.92 -13.13
C ALA A 47 -1.28 -3.20 -13.67
N GLY A 48 -1.17 -1.92 -14.03
CA GLY A 48 -2.26 -1.14 -14.62
C GLY A 48 -2.75 -1.70 -15.95
N ILE A 49 -1.84 -2.03 -16.87
CA ILE A 49 -2.18 -2.57 -18.21
C ILE A 49 -2.78 -3.98 -18.11
N THR A 50 -2.30 -4.79 -17.17
CA THR A 50 -2.78 -6.17 -16.97
C THR A 50 -4.04 -6.26 -16.10
N HIS A 51 -4.42 -5.16 -15.45
CA HIS A 51 -5.66 -5.05 -14.72
C HIS A 51 -6.86 -5.11 -15.68
N ARG A 52 -7.83 -5.96 -15.37
CA ARG A 52 -9.04 -6.10 -16.18
C ARG A 52 -10.00 -4.98 -15.85
N LYS A 53 -10.42 -4.23 -16.87
CA LYS A 53 -11.44 -3.19 -16.75
C LYS A 53 -12.71 -3.77 -16.11
N GLY A 54 -13.14 -3.21 -14.98
CA GLY A 54 -14.33 -3.64 -14.24
C GLY A 54 -14.10 -4.70 -13.15
N GLU A 55 -12.89 -5.27 -13.02
CA GLU A 55 -12.58 -6.12 -11.86
C GLU A 55 -12.24 -5.23 -10.64
N PRO A 56 -12.97 -5.34 -9.52
CA PRO A 56 -12.65 -4.53 -8.35
C PRO A 56 -11.32 -4.98 -7.73
N VAL A 57 -10.46 -4.02 -7.39
CA VAL A 57 -9.16 -4.28 -6.73
C VAL A 57 -9.34 -5.02 -5.40
N PHE A 58 -10.40 -4.68 -4.66
CA PHE A 58 -10.81 -5.35 -3.43
C PHE A 58 -12.20 -5.96 -3.60
N LYS A 59 -12.39 -7.19 -3.11
CA LYS A 59 -13.70 -7.87 -3.19
C LYS A 59 -14.73 -7.27 -2.22
N SER A 60 -14.27 -6.54 -1.20
CA SER A 60 -15.12 -5.94 -0.16
C SER A 60 -14.40 -4.74 0.45
N SER A 61 -15.15 -3.75 0.95
CA SER A 61 -14.58 -2.64 1.72
C SER A 61 -13.95 -3.11 3.04
N LYS A 62 -14.33 -4.29 3.57
CA LYS A 62 -13.61 -4.93 4.69
C LYS A 62 -12.19 -5.30 4.29
N GLN A 63 -12.04 -5.87 3.10
CA GLN A 63 -10.74 -6.27 2.57
C GLN A 63 -9.88 -5.04 2.27
N GLU A 64 -10.46 -3.98 1.71
CA GLU A 64 -9.80 -2.68 1.51
C GLU A 64 -9.28 -2.12 2.84
N PHE A 65 -10.12 -2.10 3.88
CA PHE A 65 -9.74 -1.61 5.22
C PHE A 65 -8.61 -2.42 5.85
N ILE A 66 -8.72 -3.75 5.85
CA ILE A 66 -7.67 -4.63 6.39
C ILE A 66 -6.36 -4.43 5.60
N PHE A 67 -6.44 -4.30 4.29
CA PHE A 67 -5.26 -4.07 3.45
C PHE A 67 -4.61 -2.71 3.74
N THR A 68 -5.39 -1.62 3.85
CA THR A 68 -4.88 -0.30 4.23
C THR A 68 -4.20 -0.33 5.60
N PHE A 69 -4.80 -1.02 6.57
CA PHE A 69 -4.24 -1.14 7.91
C PHE A 69 -2.94 -1.96 7.93
N LEU A 70 -2.92 -3.15 7.30
CA LEU A 70 -1.74 -4.01 7.26
C LEU A 70 -0.60 -3.39 6.44
N SER A 71 -0.90 -2.75 5.31
CA SER A 71 0.12 -2.07 4.51
C SER A 71 0.76 -0.89 5.25
N GLY A 72 -0.03 -0.14 6.02
CA GLY A 72 0.51 0.89 6.90
C GLY A 72 1.39 0.32 8.00
N ILE A 73 0.93 -0.72 8.71
CA ILE A 73 1.76 -1.39 9.74
C ILE A 73 3.06 -1.90 9.13
N TYR A 74 3.01 -2.52 7.95
CA TYR A 74 4.20 -2.97 7.24
C TYR A 74 5.15 -1.81 6.96
N PHE A 75 4.64 -0.70 6.42
CA PHE A 75 5.45 0.47 6.10
C PHE A 75 6.09 1.09 7.35
N PHE A 76 5.33 1.32 8.42
CA PHE A 76 5.89 1.86 9.67
C PHE A 76 6.85 0.89 10.36
N SER A 77 6.55 -0.41 10.36
CA SER A 77 7.47 -1.44 10.85
C SER A 77 8.78 -1.42 10.08
N LEU A 78 8.72 -1.27 8.75
CA LEU A 78 9.91 -1.17 7.91
C LEU A 78 10.73 0.07 8.29
N LEU A 79 10.12 1.24 8.43
CA LEU A 79 10.83 2.46 8.86
C LEU A 79 11.47 2.30 10.24
N LEU A 80 10.76 1.68 11.18
CA LEU A 80 11.26 1.43 12.53
C LEU A 80 12.48 0.49 12.49
N ILE A 81 12.38 -0.64 11.78
CA ILE A 81 13.47 -1.59 11.64
C ILE A 81 14.69 -0.92 11.00
N LEU A 82 14.52 -0.21 9.89
CA LEU A 82 15.64 0.48 9.22
C LEU A 82 16.29 1.55 10.12
N SER A 83 15.49 2.26 10.92
CA SER A 83 16.01 3.22 11.91
C SER A 83 16.79 2.52 13.03
N LEU A 84 16.30 1.38 13.52
CA LEU A 84 16.98 0.58 14.55
C LEU A 84 18.28 -0.06 14.05
N LEU A 85 18.37 -0.35 12.75
CA LEU A 85 19.61 -0.80 12.09
C LEU A 85 20.63 0.34 11.90
N GLY A 86 20.32 1.57 12.36
CA GLY A 86 21.19 2.73 12.23
C GLY A 86 21.09 3.44 10.88
N GLY A 87 20.07 3.12 10.08
CA GLY A 87 19.80 3.83 8.83
C GLY A 87 19.26 5.24 9.10
N VAL A 88 19.71 6.21 8.32
CA VAL A 88 19.25 7.60 8.39
C VAL A 88 18.67 7.96 7.03
N SER A 89 17.37 8.22 6.98
CA SER A 89 16.70 8.65 5.75
C SER A 89 17.25 9.98 5.27
N GLN A 90 17.78 10.01 4.04
CA GLN A 90 18.25 11.26 3.42
C GLN A 90 17.10 12.18 3.00
N LYS A 91 15.92 11.63 2.69
CA LYS A 91 14.73 12.37 2.24
C LYS A 91 13.74 12.69 3.35
N GLY A 92 14.07 12.40 4.61
CA GLY A 92 13.22 12.69 5.77
C GLY A 92 12.00 11.77 5.90
N ILE A 93 12.01 10.62 5.24
CA ILE A 93 11.00 9.56 5.40
C ILE A 93 11.37 8.76 6.66
N VAL A 94 11.07 9.33 7.82
CA VAL A 94 11.37 8.71 9.13
C VAL A 94 10.09 8.38 9.88
N PHE A 95 10.17 7.42 10.79
CA PHE A 95 9.04 7.00 11.64
C PHE A 95 8.39 8.17 12.40
N THR A 96 9.18 9.16 12.81
CA THR A 96 8.72 10.34 13.57
C THR A 96 8.12 11.43 12.71
N ASN A 97 8.06 11.27 11.38
CA ASN A 97 7.56 12.31 10.49
C ASN A 97 6.03 12.47 10.65
N PRO A 98 5.55 13.64 11.12
CA PRO A 98 4.12 13.86 11.39
C PRO A 98 3.28 13.80 10.12
N VAL A 99 3.83 14.15 8.96
CA VAL A 99 3.12 14.12 7.68
C VAL A 99 2.75 12.69 7.30
N LEU A 100 3.64 11.72 7.52
CA LEU A 100 3.37 10.30 7.24
C LEU A 100 2.25 9.76 8.13
N TRP A 101 2.22 10.14 9.40
CA TRP A 101 1.16 9.77 10.33
C TRP A 101 -0.20 10.35 9.93
N VAL A 102 -0.25 11.63 9.55
CA VAL A 102 -1.48 12.28 9.10
C VAL A 102 -2.01 11.61 7.83
N LEU A 103 -1.15 11.32 6.86
CA LEU A 103 -1.54 10.62 5.62
C LEU A 103 -2.06 9.20 5.91
N PHE A 104 -1.40 8.47 6.81
CA PHE A 104 -1.84 7.14 7.19
C PHE A 104 -3.20 7.15 7.92
N LEU A 105 -3.38 8.04 8.89
CA LEU A 105 -4.65 8.21 9.60
C LEU A 105 -5.77 8.62 8.64
N PHE A 106 -5.49 9.53 7.71
CA PHE A 106 -6.45 9.93 6.69
C PHE A 106 -6.86 8.74 5.81
N ALA A 107 -5.91 7.95 5.32
CA ALA A 107 -6.18 6.75 4.53
C ALA A 107 -7.03 5.73 5.32
N LEU A 108 -6.72 5.53 6.60
CA LEU A 108 -7.50 4.66 7.49
C LEU A 108 -8.93 5.16 7.68
N ILE A 109 -9.13 6.45 7.93
CA ILE A 109 -10.47 7.04 8.10
C ILE A 109 -11.28 6.89 6.82
N VAL A 110 -10.69 7.19 5.66
CA VAL A 110 -11.36 7.01 4.36
C VAL A 110 -11.77 5.55 4.15
N SER A 111 -10.88 4.60 4.41
CA SER A 111 -11.17 3.19 4.23
C SER A 111 -12.20 2.66 5.26
N TYR A 112 -12.12 3.12 6.51
CA TYR A 112 -13.07 2.79 7.57
C TYR A 112 -14.47 3.35 7.29
N THR A 113 -14.58 4.59 6.81
CA THR A 113 -15.88 5.19 6.48
C THR A 113 -16.55 4.47 5.32
N LYS A 114 -15.80 4.01 4.31
CA LYS A 114 -16.31 3.12 3.27
C LYS A 114 -16.82 1.80 3.84
N TYR A 115 -16.02 1.15 4.70
CA TYR A 115 -16.42 -0.10 5.37
C TYR A 115 -17.72 0.07 6.19
N LYS A 116 -17.83 1.13 6.98
CA LYS A 116 -19.02 1.44 7.78
C LYS A 116 -20.25 1.69 6.91
N LYS A 117 -20.11 2.38 5.78
CA LYS A 117 -21.20 2.60 4.82
C LYS A 117 -21.70 1.26 4.23
N GLN A 118 -20.79 0.37 3.88
CA GLN A 118 -21.16 -0.96 3.37
C GLN A 118 -21.96 -1.77 4.41
N LEU A 119 -21.53 -1.77 5.68
CA LEU A 119 -22.25 -2.46 6.76
C LEU A 119 -23.69 -1.94 6.94
N LYS A 120 -23.88 -0.62 6.87
CA LYS A 120 -25.23 -0.01 6.97
C LYS A 120 -26.14 -0.44 5.80
N GLN A 121 -25.61 -0.51 4.59
CA GLN A 121 -26.38 -0.92 3.41
C GLN A 121 -26.77 -2.41 3.44
N THR A 122 -25.88 -3.29 3.89
CA THR A 122 -26.19 -4.72 4.07
C THR A 122 -27.24 -4.94 5.16
N GLY A 123 -27.19 -4.18 6.26
CA GLY A 123 -28.18 -4.24 7.33
C GLY A 123 -29.58 -3.75 6.93
N ASN A 124 -29.69 -2.79 6.00
CA ASN A 124 -30.98 -2.27 5.54
C ASN A 124 -31.66 -3.19 4.52
N ARG A 125 -30.91 -3.77 3.57
CA ARG A 125 -31.44 -4.77 2.62
C ARG A 125 -32.00 -6.01 3.30
N GLY A 126 -31.37 -6.44 4.40
CA GLY A 126 -31.85 -7.58 5.17
C GLY A 126 -33.18 -7.32 5.89
N ARG A 127 -33.63 -6.06 6.04
CA ARG A 127 -34.93 -5.74 6.64
C ARG A 127 -36.05 -5.65 5.59
N GLU A 128 -35.73 -5.23 4.37
CA GLU A 128 -36.68 -5.11 3.26
C GLU A 128 -37.10 -6.47 2.67
N THR A 129 -36.29 -7.53 2.85
CA THR A 129 -36.61 -8.88 2.36
C THR A 129 -37.52 -9.69 3.30
N PHE A 130 -37.87 -9.17 4.48
CA PHE A 130 -38.77 -9.83 5.45
C PHE A 130 -40.07 -9.05 5.67
N GLN A 131 -40.37 -8.06 4.82
CA GLN A 131 -41.69 -7.44 4.71
C GLN A 131 -42.37 -7.90 3.43
#